data_AF-A0A445BI33-F1
#
_entry.id   AF-A0A445BI33-F1
#
_cell.length_a   1.000
_cell.length_b   1.000
_cell.length_c   1.000
_cell.angle_alpha   90.00
_cell.angle_beta   90.00
_cell.angle_gamma   90.00
#
_symmetry.space_group_name_H-M   'P 1'
#
loop_
_entity.id
_entity.type
_entity.pdbx_description
1 polymer ?
#
loop_
_entity_poly.entity_id
_entity_poly.type
_entity_poly.pdbx_seq_one_letter_code
_entity_poly.pdbx_strand_id
1 'polypeptide(L)'
;MKTSNLSKSVCQVSKFKRNENKHSMTRMEKFEMLEGAKSMGAGAATIASAGAAVGIGNVFSSLIHSVARNPSLAEKQGERTGKPSLDLPKIFGIHLFLAGVACFGFGAFHVTGLYGPGIWVSDPYGLTGRVQSVNPAWGVEGFDPFVLGGIASHHIAAGTLGILPGLFHLSDQGYFQQEIYRRVSAGLAENQSLSEAWSKIPEKLAFYDYIGNNPAKGGLFRAGSMDNGDGIAVGWLGHPIFRDKEGRELFVRRMPTFFETFPVVLIDGDGIVRADVPFRRAESKYSVEQVGVTVEFYGGELNGVIYNDPATVKKYARRAQLGEIFELDRATLKSDGVFHSSLRGWFTFGHASFALLFFFGHIWHGARTLFPDVFAGIDPDLDAQVEFGAFQKLGDLTTRRMKSMEALVYTFLLVSTLGIIFFAIFFREPPKVPTKKTK
;
A
#
# COMPACT_ATOMS: atom_id res chain seq x y z
N MET A 1 -86.38 -43.30 -28.69
CA MET A 1 -86.67 -42.07 -27.92
C MET A 1 -85.40 -41.73 -27.15
N LYS A 2 -84.71 -40.57 -27.28
CA LYS A 2 -85.17 -39.15 -27.34
C LYS A 2 -86.16 -38.90 -26.20
N THR A 3 -85.89 -38.13 -25.16
CA THR A 3 -85.23 -36.79 -25.05
C THR A 3 -84.50 -36.65 -23.69
N SER A 4 -83.79 -35.58 -23.30
CA SER A 4 -83.04 -34.50 -23.98
C SER A 4 -82.21 -33.74 -22.93
N ASN A 5 -80.98 -33.30 -23.22
CA ASN A 5 -80.25 -32.35 -22.38
C ASN A 5 -79.50 -31.31 -23.23
N LEU A 6 -80.22 -30.23 -23.57
CA LEU A 6 -79.67 -28.88 -23.74
C LEU A 6 -80.08 -28.11 -22.47
N SER A 7 -79.34 -27.12 -21.98
CA SER A 7 -78.61 -26.12 -22.75
C SER A 7 -77.18 -25.84 -22.24
N LYS A 8 -76.37 -25.25 -23.13
CA LYS A 8 -75.07 -24.66 -22.80
C LYS A 8 -75.29 -23.20 -22.40
N SER A 9 -74.56 -22.70 -21.41
CA SER A 9 -74.20 -21.29 -21.38
C SER A 9 -72.75 -21.06 -20.97
N VAL A 10 -72.11 -20.25 -21.80
CA VAL A 10 -70.73 -19.75 -21.81
C VAL A 10 -70.08 -19.55 -20.44
N CYS A 11 -68.96 -20.21 -20.21
CA CYS A 11 -67.83 -19.63 -19.47
C CYS A 11 -66.49 -20.21 -19.99
N GLN A 12 -66.03 -19.72 -21.14
CA GLN A 12 -64.61 -19.80 -21.49
C GLN A 12 -63.92 -18.53 -20.98
N VAL A 13 -63.21 -18.64 -19.87
CA VAL A 13 -62.16 -17.69 -19.48
C VAL A 13 -60.87 -18.48 -19.30
N SER A 14 -59.77 -17.94 -19.82
CA SER A 14 -58.49 -18.61 -19.99
C SER A 14 -57.92 -19.23 -18.71
N LYS A 15 -57.50 -20.50 -18.79
CA LYS A 15 -56.44 -21.01 -17.91
C LYS A 15 -55.14 -20.30 -18.26
N PHE A 16 -54.91 -19.15 -17.63
CA PHE A 16 -53.65 -18.44 -17.73
C PHE A 16 -52.56 -19.33 -17.09
N LYS A 17 -51.79 -20.05 -17.90
CA LYS A 17 -50.57 -20.72 -17.42
C LYS A 17 -49.65 -19.62 -16.91
N ARG A 18 -49.54 -19.49 -15.59
CA ARG A 18 -48.50 -18.66 -14.97
C ARG A 18 -47.16 -19.26 -15.38
N ASN A 19 -46.50 -18.66 -16.36
CA ASN A 19 -45.25 -19.15 -16.88
C ASN A 19 -44.17 -18.84 -15.85
N GLU A 20 -43.91 -19.77 -14.92
CA GLU A 20 -42.80 -19.68 -13.98
C GLU A 20 -41.48 -19.88 -14.73
N ASN A 21 -41.09 -18.86 -15.49
CA ASN A 21 -39.69 -18.60 -15.82
C ASN A 21 -38.96 -18.28 -14.51
N LYS A 22 -38.65 -19.33 -13.74
CA LYS A 22 -37.60 -19.31 -12.73
C LYS A 22 -36.29 -19.15 -13.49
N HIS A 23 -35.95 -17.89 -13.79
CA HIS A 23 -34.71 -17.53 -14.44
C HIS A 23 -33.57 -17.92 -13.49
N SER A 24 -32.97 -19.08 -13.76
CA SER A 24 -31.97 -19.70 -12.90
C SER A 24 -30.65 -18.97 -13.08
N MET A 25 -30.52 -17.84 -12.38
CA MET A 25 -29.38 -16.92 -12.40
C MET A 25 -28.06 -17.71 -12.52
N THR A 26 -27.35 -17.45 -13.61
CA THR A 26 -26.22 -18.22 -14.11
C THR A 26 -25.04 -18.16 -13.17
N ARG A 27 -24.03 -19.00 -13.43
CA ARG A 27 -22.78 -18.98 -12.68
C ARG A 27 -22.00 -17.67 -12.87
N MET A 28 -22.14 -17.04 -14.03
CA MET A 28 -21.55 -15.73 -14.37
C MET A 28 -22.23 -14.59 -13.63
N GLU A 29 -23.56 -14.44 -13.72
CA GLU A 29 -24.30 -13.39 -13.00
C GLU A 29 -24.07 -13.46 -11.48
N LYS A 30 -23.97 -14.67 -10.91
CA LYS A 30 -23.61 -14.88 -9.49
C LYS A 30 -22.18 -14.45 -9.16
N PHE A 31 -21.25 -14.53 -10.11
CA PHE A 31 -19.87 -14.09 -9.96
C PHE A 31 -19.78 -12.56 -10.09
N GLU A 32 -20.42 -11.96 -11.09
CA GLU A 32 -20.52 -10.50 -11.27
C GLU A 32 -21.18 -9.83 -10.05
N MET A 33 -22.26 -10.40 -9.52
CA MET A 33 -22.86 -9.92 -8.26
C MET A 33 -21.93 -10.05 -7.06
N LEU A 34 -21.02 -11.03 -7.04
CA LEU A 34 -20.04 -11.21 -5.96
C LEU A 34 -18.86 -10.24 -6.09
N GLU A 35 -18.35 -10.01 -7.30
CA GLU A 35 -17.32 -8.99 -7.59
C GLU A 35 -17.86 -7.57 -7.38
N GLY A 36 -19.12 -7.33 -7.75
CA GLY A 36 -19.89 -6.14 -7.40
C GLY A 36 -20.04 -5.99 -5.88
N ALA A 37 -20.44 -7.04 -5.15
CA ALA A 37 -20.56 -7.00 -3.70
C ALA A 37 -19.22 -6.74 -2.98
N LYS A 38 -18.11 -7.31 -3.48
CA LYS A 38 -16.75 -6.97 -2.99
C LYS A 38 -16.40 -5.52 -3.25
N SER A 39 -16.72 -5.01 -4.45
CA SER A 39 -16.45 -3.63 -4.84
C SER A 39 -17.28 -2.63 -4.04
N MET A 40 -18.55 -2.96 -3.78
CA MET A 40 -19.42 -2.25 -2.84
C MET A 40 -18.90 -2.35 -1.40
N GLY A 41 -18.36 -3.49 -0.97
CA GLY A 41 -17.75 -3.68 0.35
C GLY A 41 -16.47 -2.86 0.54
N ALA A 42 -15.58 -2.85 -0.45
CA ALA A 42 -14.36 -2.04 -0.46
C ALA A 42 -14.67 -0.54 -0.59
N GLY A 43 -15.68 -0.18 -1.39
CA GLY A 43 -16.23 1.17 -1.48
C GLY A 43 -16.83 1.63 -0.14
N ALA A 44 -17.67 0.80 0.48
CA ALA A 44 -18.25 1.05 1.80
C ALA A 44 -17.18 1.14 2.90
N ALA A 45 -16.15 0.30 2.87
CA ALA A 45 -15.01 0.38 3.78
C ALA A 45 -14.22 1.70 3.56
N THR A 46 -14.00 2.10 2.31
CA THR A 46 -13.32 3.38 1.98
C THR A 46 -14.18 4.58 2.39
N ILE A 47 -15.50 4.53 2.19
CA ILE A 47 -16.47 5.54 2.65
C ILE A 47 -16.55 5.54 4.19
N ALA A 48 -16.40 4.40 4.86
CA ALA A 48 -16.32 4.31 6.31
C ALA A 48 -14.99 4.85 6.86
N SER A 49 -13.85 4.60 6.19
CA SER A 49 -12.55 5.19 6.58
C SER A 49 -12.50 6.69 6.31
N ALA A 50 -13.01 7.16 5.17
CA ALA A 50 -13.15 8.58 4.87
C ALA A 50 -14.18 9.24 5.80
N GLY A 51 -15.31 8.58 6.07
CA GLY A 51 -16.32 9.00 7.02
C GLY A 51 -15.86 8.96 8.48
N ALA A 52 -14.89 8.11 8.83
CA ALA A 52 -14.21 8.12 10.12
C ALA A 52 -13.16 9.22 10.19
N ALA A 53 -12.40 9.49 9.12
CA ALA A 53 -11.45 10.61 9.08
C ALA A 53 -12.17 11.98 9.11
N VAL A 54 -13.22 12.14 8.32
CA VAL A 54 -14.13 13.30 8.35
C VAL A 54 -14.95 13.30 9.64
N GLY A 55 -15.31 12.14 10.21
CA GLY A 55 -16.00 12.02 11.48
C GLY A 55 -15.14 12.50 12.66
N ILE A 56 -13.90 12.03 12.75
CA ILE A 56 -12.88 12.49 13.70
C ILE A 56 -12.60 13.98 13.47
N GLY A 57 -12.38 14.40 12.22
CA GLY A 57 -12.18 15.79 11.85
C GLY A 57 -13.35 16.70 12.25
N ASN A 58 -14.59 16.24 12.08
CA ASN A 58 -15.81 16.95 12.49
C ASN A 58 -16.06 16.87 13.99
N VAL A 59 -15.69 15.80 14.69
CA VAL A 59 -15.76 15.70 16.15
C VAL A 59 -14.75 16.64 16.78
N PHE A 60 -13.50 16.65 16.34
CA PHE A 60 -12.50 17.62 16.81
C PHE A 60 -12.87 19.05 16.40
N SER A 61 -13.26 19.31 15.16
CA SER A 61 -13.69 20.64 14.70
C SER A 61 -14.93 21.12 15.48
N SER A 62 -15.94 20.29 15.67
CA SER A 62 -17.14 20.65 16.45
C SER A 62 -16.84 20.76 17.94
N LEU A 63 -15.91 19.98 18.50
CA LEU A 63 -15.47 20.11 19.89
C LEU A 63 -14.76 21.46 20.09
N ILE A 64 -13.75 21.76 19.28
CA ILE A 64 -13.05 23.05 19.29
C ILE A 64 -14.03 24.21 19.07
N HIS A 65 -14.90 24.11 18.08
CA HIS A 65 -15.81 25.18 17.67
C HIS A 65 -17.09 25.29 18.52
N SER A 66 -17.36 24.30 19.38
CA SER A 66 -18.37 24.35 20.44
C SER A 66 -17.77 24.93 21.73
N VAL A 67 -16.62 24.42 22.18
CA VAL A 67 -15.92 24.95 23.36
C VAL A 67 -15.54 26.41 23.16
N ALA A 68 -15.01 26.79 22.00
CA ALA A 68 -14.67 28.17 21.66
C ALA A 68 -15.89 29.09 21.41
N ARG A 69 -17.12 28.56 21.36
CA ARG A 69 -18.37 29.36 21.22
C ARG A 69 -19.32 29.27 22.40
N ASN A 70 -19.05 28.45 23.42
CA ASN A 70 -19.92 28.29 24.57
C ASN A 70 -19.47 29.21 25.73
N PRO A 71 -20.21 30.30 26.05
CA PRO A 71 -19.82 31.23 27.11
C PRO A 71 -19.73 30.56 28.49
N SER A 72 -20.62 29.60 28.77
CA SER A 72 -20.66 28.87 30.05
C SER A 72 -19.47 27.92 30.27
N LEU A 73 -18.71 27.59 29.21
CA LEU A 73 -17.44 26.89 29.33
C LEU A 73 -16.27 27.86 29.44
N ALA A 74 -16.28 29.00 28.74
CA ALA A 74 -15.27 30.04 28.93
C ALA A 74 -15.24 30.57 30.38
N GLU A 75 -16.41 30.69 31.01
CA GLU A 75 -16.58 31.09 32.42
C GLU A 75 -15.95 30.08 33.41
N LYS A 76 -15.91 28.78 33.07
CA LYS A 76 -15.37 27.71 33.93
C LYS A 76 -13.96 27.24 33.58
N GLN A 77 -13.54 27.36 32.31
CA GLN A 77 -12.20 27.01 31.85
C GLN A 77 -11.17 28.15 32.08
N GLY A 78 -11.54 29.15 32.86
CA GLY A 78 -10.78 30.38 33.05
C GLY A 78 -10.96 31.05 34.42
N GLU A 79 -11.29 30.35 35.50
CA GLU A 79 -11.47 30.94 36.85
C GLU A 79 -10.29 31.81 37.33
N ARG A 80 -9.09 31.63 36.76
CA ARG A 80 -7.90 32.47 37.02
C ARG A 80 -7.57 33.51 35.94
N THR A 81 -8.18 33.47 34.76
CA THR A 81 -7.69 34.23 33.57
C THR A 81 -8.76 34.74 32.60
N GLY A 82 -10.01 34.27 32.66
CA GLY A 82 -11.11 34.67 31.78
C GLY A 82 -10.93 34.35 30.29
N LYS A 83 -9.99 33.46 29.93
CA LYS A 83 -9.67 33.11 28.53
C LYS A 83 -10.01 31.64 28.25
N PRO A 84 -10.48 31.29 27.02
CA PRO A 84 -10.67 29.90 26.62
C PRO A 84 -9.37 29.09 26.79
N SER A 85 -9.46 27.89 27.36
CA SER A 85 -8.32 26.99 27.55
C SER A 85 -8.70 25.54 27.25
N LEU A 86 -7.73 24.75 26.79
CA LEU A 86 -7.91 23.35 26.44
C LEU A 86 -6.77 22.52 27.02
N ASP A 87 -7.12 21.54 27.85
CA ASP A 87 -6.19 20.55 28.39
C ASP A 87 -5.92 19.46 27.33
N LEU A 88 -5.08 19.80 26.34
CA LEU A 88 -4.76 18.92 25.22
C LEU A 88 -4.19 17.55 25.66
N PRO A 89 -3.32 17.42 26.68
CA PRO A 89 -2.89 16.12 27.18
C PRO A 89 -4.04 15.25 27.71
N LYS A 90 -4.97 15.83 28.50
CA LYS A 90 -6.15 15.09 29.00
C LYS A 90 -7.10 14.72 27.87
N ILE A 91 -7.33 15.63 26.91
CA ILE A 91 -8.13 15.36 25.71
C ILE A 91 -7.52 14.22 24.89
N PHE A 92 -6.19 14.20 24.72
CA PHE A 92 -5.47 13.11 24.05
C PHE A 92 -5.66 11.77 24.77
N GLY A 93 -5.45 11.72 26.10
CA GLY A 93 -5.64 10.49 26.89
C GLY A 93 -7.05 9.90 26.76
N ILE A 94 -8.09 10.74 26.79
CA ILE A 94 -9.49 10.31 26.60
C ILE A 94 -9.71 9.71 25.20
N HIS A 95 -9.22 10.36 24.14
CA HIS A 95 -9.38 9.85 22.78
C HIS A 95 -8.55 8.58 22.52
N LEU A 96 -7.34 8.48 23.10
CA LEU A 96 -6.49 7.29 23.02
C LEU A 96 -7.12 6.09 23.73
N PHE A 97 -7.70 6.30 24.92
CA PHE A 97 -8.47 5.27 25.64
C PHE A 97 -9.65 4.77 24.81
N LEU A 98 -10.48 5.67 24.26
CA LEU A 98 -11.63 5.31 23.43
C LEU A 98 -11.22 4.59 22.14
N ALA A 99 -10.13 5.02 21.49
CA ALA A 99 -9.55 4.34 20.34
C ALA A 99 -9.03 2.94 20.70
N GLY A 100 -8.41 2.78 21.87
CA GLY A 100 -7.98 1.48 22.41
C GLY A 100 -9.15 0.53 22.64
N VAL A 101 -10.24 1.00 23.26
CA VAL A 101 -11.49 0.22 23.45
C VAL A 101 -12.11 -0.19 22.12
N ALA A 102 -12.18 0.72 21.14
CA ALA A 102 -12.71 0.42 19.81
C ALA A 102 -11.85 -0.59 19.05
N CYS A 103 -10.52 -0.43 19.09
CA CYS A 103 -9.55 -1.34 18.48
C CYS A 103 -9.62 -2.75 19.10
N PHE A 104 -9.62 -2.83 20.43
CA PHE A 104 -9.78 -4.08 21.17
C PHE A 104 -11.10 -4.76 20.82
N GLY A 105 -12.22 -4.02 20.83
CA GLY A 105 -13.54 -4.56 20.53
C GLY A 105 -13.66 -5.08 19.09
N PHE A 106 -13.09 -4.37 18.12
CA PHE A 106 -13.02 -4.83 16.73
C PHE A 106 -12.23 -6.14 16.61
N GLY A 107 -11.02 -6.21 17.20
CA GLY A 107 -10.22 -7.43 17.21
C GLY A 107 -10.92 -8.61 17.91
N ALA A 108 -11.31 -8.40 19.16
CA ALA A 108 -11.82 -9.44 20.06
C ALA A 108 -13.21 -9.98 19.69
N PHE A 109 -14.08 -9.17 19.06
CA PHE A 109 -15.46 -9.55 18.75
C PHE A 109 -15.78 -9.63 17.26
N HIS A 110 -15.30 -8.69 16.45
CA HIS A 110 -15.65 -8.63 15.02
C HIS A 110 -14.77 -9.56 14.19
N VAL A 111 -13.44 -9.45 14.31
CA VAL A 111 -12.47 -10.21 13.49
C VAL A 111 -12.44 -11.70 13.87
N THR A 112 -12.51 -12.01 15.16
CA THR A 112 -12.69 -13.38 15.67
C THR A 112 -14.03 -14.00 15.27
N GLY A 113 -15.02 -13.19 14.92
CA GLY A 113 -16.41 -13.63 14.76
C GLY A 113 -17.08 -14.10 16.05
N LEU A 114 -16.52 -13.76 17.23
CA LEU A 114 -17.11 -14.11 18.54
C LEU A 114 -18.45 -13.39 18.78
N TYR A 115 -18.59 -12.16 18.26
CA TYR A 115 -19.84 -11.40 18.25
C TYR A 115 -19.92 -10.53 16.99
N GLY A 116 -19.59 -11.12 15.84
CA GLY A 116 -19.52 -10.45 14.55
C GLY A 116 -19.34 -11.44 13.39
N PRO A 117 -19.23 -10.97 12.15
CA PRO A 117 -19.20 -11.83 10.97
C PRO A 117 -17.82 -12.48 10.70
N GLY A 118 -16.74 -12.03 11.36
CA GLY A 118 -15.38 -12.31 10.92
C GLY A 118 -14.92 -11.34 9.83
N ILE A 119 -13.88 -11.71 9.07
CA ILE A 119 -13.34 -10.90 7.96
C ILE A 119 -13.27 -11.72 6.66
N TRP A 120 -12.94 -11.07 5.54
CA TRP A 120 -12.71 -11.78 4.28
C TRP A 120 -11.41 -12.61 4.33
N VAL A 121 -11.54 -13.90 4.07
CA VAL A 121 -10.47 -14.90 4.02
C VAL A 121 -10.47 -15.54 2.63
N SER A 122 -9.31 -15.94 2.12
CA SER A 122 -9.18 -16.74 0.89
C SER A 122 -7.98 -17.67 0.99
N ASP A 123 -7.97 -18.72 0.16
CA ASP A 123 -6.74 -19.44 -0.18
C ASP A 123 -5.71 -18.51 -0.88
N PRO A 124 -4.42 -18.89 -0.92
CA PRO A 124 -3.35 -18.09 -1.53
C PRO A 124 -3.54 -17.71 -3.00
N TYR A 125 -4.42 -18.42 -3.73
CA TYR A 125 -4.70 -18.18 -5.16
C TYR A 125 -5.97 -17.36 -5.39
N GLY A 126 -6.61 -16.86 -4.32
CA GLY A 126 -7.78 -15.98 -4.41
C GLY A 126 -9.09 -16.69 -4.79
N LEU A 127 -9.12 -18.03 -4.84
CA LEU A 127 -10.14 -18.80 -5.55
C LEU A 127 -11.45 -18.93 -4.76
N THR A 128 -11.35 -19.39 -3.53
CA THR A 128 -12.43 -19.82 -2.62
C THR A 128 -12.83 -18.77 -1.59
N GLY A 129 -12.46 -17.51 -1.83
CA GLY A 129 -12.63 -16.40 -0.89
C GLY A 129 -14.06 -16.23 -0.38
N ARG A 130 -14.19 -16.04 0.94
CA ARG A 130 -15.43 -15.91 1.70
C ARG A 130 -15.22 -15.11 2.99
N VAL A 131 -16.29 -14.65 3.61
CA VAL A 131 -16.23 -14.12 4.99
C VAL A 131 -16.12 -15.29 5.98
N GLN A 132 -15.22 -15.20 6.96
CA GLN A 132 -15.02 -16.22 7.99
C GLN A 132 -14.42 -15.64 9.28
N SER A 133 -14.79 -16.21 10.43
CA SER A 133 -14.11 -16.05 11.72
C SER A 133 -12.60 -16.37 11.63
N VAL A 134 -11.76 -15.55 12.27
CA VAL A 134 -10.30 -15.71 12.29
C VAL A 134 -9.77 -15.83 13.71
N ASN A 135 -9.18 -16.98 14.05
CA ASN A 135 -8.51 -17.18 15.34
C ASN A 135 -7.22 -16.34 15.42
N PRO A 136 -6.91 -15.70 16.56
CA PRO A 136 -5.70 -14.90 16.71
C PRO A 136 -4.44 -15.79 16.76
N ALA A 137 -3.40 -15.34 16.07
CA ALA A 137 -2.08 -15.97 16.05
C ALA A 137 -1.11 -15.17 16.93
N TRP A 138 -0.49 -15.84 17.90
CA TRP A 138 0.32 -15.19 18.95
C TRP A 138 1.83 -15.51 18.86
N GLY A 139 2.24 -16.42 17.98
CA GLY A 139 3.64 -16.67 17.70
C GLY A 139 4.19 -15.75 16.61
N VAL A 140 5.36 -16.10 16.07
CA VAL A 140 6.06 -15.32 15.03
C VAL A 140 5.24 -15.24 13.74
N GLU A 141 4.40 -16.23 13.48
CA GLU A 141 3.44 -16.24 12.37
C GLU A 141 2.39 -15.12 12.46
N GLY A 142 2.14 -14.55 13.65
CA GLY A 142 1.29 -13.36 13.82
C GLY A 142 1.87 -12.08 13.20
N PHE A 143 3.14 -12.09 12.76
CA PHE A 143 3.80 -10.97 12.08
C PHE A 143 3.96 -11.19 10.56
N ASP A 144 3.52 -12.34 10.03
CA ASP A 144 3.47 -12.58 8.59
C ASP A 144 2.25 -11.83 7.99
N PRO A 145 2.44 -10.91 7.02
CA PRO A 145 1.34 -10.13 6.43
C PRO A 145 0.30 -10.97 5.66
N PHE A 146 0.57 -12.25 5.41
CA PHE A 146 -0.37 -13.19 4.79
C PHE A 146 -1.11 -14.08 5.81
N VAL A 147 -0.68 -14.10 7.08
CA VAL A 147 -1.33 -14.87 8.16
C VAL A 147 -2.38 -13.98 8.85
N LEU A 148 -3.64 -14.13 8.44
CA LEU A 148 -4.75 -13.31 8.92
C LEU A 148 -4.97 -13.36 10.45
N GLY A 149 -4.51 -14.42 11.12
CA GLY A 149 -4.51 -14.50 12.59
C GLY A 149 -3.70 -13.38 13.27
N GLY A 150 -2.69 -12.84 12.58
CA GLY A 150 -1.95 -11.65 13.00
C GLY A 150 -2.81 -10.39 13.08
N ILE A 151 -3.85 -10.27 12.25
CA ILE A 151 -4.76 -9.12 12.26
C ILE A 151 -5.58 -9.12 13.56
N ALA A 152 -6.07 -10.27 14.00
CA ALA A 152 -6.85 -10.40 15.23
C ALA A 152 -5.98 -10.15 16.48
N SER A 153 -4.80 -10.79 16.57
CA SER A 153 -3.89 -10.57 17.70
C SER A 153 -3.34 -9.14 17.73
N HIS A 154 -3.03 -8.52 16.57
CA HIS A 154 -2.64 -7.12 16.49
C HIS A 154 -3.71 -6.19 17.08
N HIS A 155 -4.99 -6.32 16.69
CA HIS A 155 -6.04 -5.43 17.21
C HIS A 155 -6.33 -5.67 18.71
N ILE A 156 -6.24 -6.91 19.20
CA ILE A 156 -6.39 -7.21 20.63
C ILE A 156 -5.20 -6.62 21.42
N ALA A 157 -3.96 -6.82 20.96
CA ALA A 157 -2.76 -6.31 21.61
C ALA A 157 -2.67 -4.78 21.54
N ALA A 158 -2.82 -4.18 20.36
CA ALA A 158 -2.79 -2.73 20.15
C ALA A 158 -3.98 -2.02 20.80
N GLY A 159 -5.15 -2.65 20.88
CA GLY A 159 -6.29 -2.13 21.65
C GLY A 159 -6.02 -2.12 23.15
N THR A 160 -5.47 -3.21 23.69
CA THR A 160 -5.01 -3.29 25.09
C THR A 160 -3.90 -2.26 25.37
N LEU A 161 -2.95 -2.12 24.44
CA LEU A 161 -1.89 -1.10 24.43
C LEU A 161 -2.37 0.28 23.92
N GLY A 162 -3.68 0.51 23.78
CA GLY A 162 -4.30 1.83 23.65
C GLY A 162 -5.06 2.19 24.92
N ILE A 163 -5.77 1.21 25.50
CA ILE A 163 -6.41 1.29 26.82
C ILE A 163 -5.37 1.58 27.91
N LEU A 164 -4.29 0.81 27.97
CA LEU A 164 -3.25 0.95 29.00
C LEU A 164 -2.52 2.30 28.91
N PRO A 165 -2.11 2.82 27.73
CA PRO A 165 -1.56 4.19 27.63
C PRO A 165 -2.58 5.32 27.81
N GLY A 166 -3.85 5.11 27.45
CA GLY A 166 -4.93 6.04 27.81
C GLY A 166 -5.11 6.15 29.34
N LEU A 167 -4.92 5.04 30.05
CA LEU A 167 -4.78 4.98 31.51
C LEU A 167 -3.40 5.43 32.02
N PHE A 168 -2.35 5.38 31.19
CA PHE A 168 -0.99 5.80 31.57
C PHE A 168 -0.84 7.32 31.64
N HIS A 169 -1.57 8.03 30.77
CA HIS A 169 -1.82 9.46 30.94
C HIS A 169 -2.62 9.80 32.22
N LEU A 170 -3.04 8.79 32.99
CA LEU A 170 -3.56 8.88 34.36
C LEU A 170 -2.67 8.21 35.45
N SER A 171 -1.78 7.23 35.16
CA SER A 171 -0.98 6.44 36.14
C SER A 171 0.26 5.66 35.58
N ASP A 172 1.35 5.56 36.34
CA ASP A 172 2.67 4.91 36.02
C ASP A 172 2.84 3.58 36.84
N GLN A 173 3.61 2.49 36.60
CA GLN A 173 4.81 2.10 35.79
C GLN A 173 4.80 0.58 35.40
N GLY A 174 5.77 0.11 34.58
CA GLY A 174 6.67 -0.98 35.04
C GLY A 174 6.75 -2.40 34.42
N TYR A 175 7.31 -2.55 33.20
CA TYR A 175 8.12 -3.68 32.62
C TYR A 175 7.75 -5.21 32.74
N PHE A 176 8.51 -6.07 32.02
CA PHE A 176 8.20 -7.45 31.60
C PHE A 176 8.96 -8.60 32.33
N GLN A 177 8.48 -9.85 32.17
CA GLN A 177 9.33 -11.06 32.24
C GLN A 177 8.90 -12.22 31.27
N GLN A 178 9.87 -12.76 30.52
CA GLN A 178 9.94 -14.09 29.85
C GLN A 178 9.03 -14.44 28.65
N GLU A 179 9.50 -14.11 27.44
CA GLU A 179 9.20 -14.80 26.16
C GLU A 179 10.31 -15.83 25.85
N ILE A 180 10.40 -16.91 26.64
CA ILE A 180 11.29 -18.05 26.37
C ILE A 180 10.66 -19.34 26.91
N TYR A 181 10.08 -20.19 26.04
CA TYR A 181 10.31 -21.65 26.14
C TYR A 181 9.92 -22.52 24.94
N ARG A 182 9.04 -22.11 24.00
CA ARG A 182 8.44 -23.07 23.04
C ARG A 182 8.48 -22.73 21.55
N ARG A 183 9.69 -22.52 21.04
CA ARG A 183 10.06 -22.91 19.65
C ARG A 183 9.92 -24.44 19.47
N VAL A 184 10.01 -24.91 18.21
CA VAL A 184 10.12 -26.32 17.76
C VAL A 184 8.80 -27.12 17.99
N SER A 185 8.25 -27.92 17.05
CA SER A 185 8.72 -28.54 15.78
C SER A 185 7.67 -28.33 14.66
N ALA A 186 8.00 -28.06 13.37
CA ALA A 186 8.32 -29.00 12.27
C ALA A 186 7.27 -30.11 11.99
N GLY A 187 6.87 -30.45 10.75
CA GLY A 187 7.24 -29.94 9.41
C GLY A 187 6.45 -30.64 8.26
N LEU A 188 6.49 -30.09 7.03
CA LEU A 188 5.84 -30.58 5.78
C LEU A 188 6.65 -31.73 5.10
N ALA A 189 6.22 -32.44 4.04
CA ALA A 189 4.94 -32.82 3.39
C ALA A 189 5.27 -33.72 2.15
N GLU A 190 4.30 -34.38 1.48
CA GLU A 190 4.58 -35.19 0.26
C GLU A 190 3.60 -35.04 -0.93
N ASN A 191 4.18 -34.57 -2.05
CA ASN A 191 4.02 -34.95 -3.48
C ASN A 191 2.71 -35.56 -4.04
N GLN A 192 2.18 -34.93 -5.10
CA GLN A 192 1.33 -35.55 -6.15
C GLN A 192 1.67 -34.99 -7.57
N SER A 193 1.12 -35.59 -8.64
CA SER A 193 1.68 -35.53 -10.00
C SER A 193 0.98 -34.59 -11.01
N LEU A 194 1.66 -34.37 -12.15
CA LEU A 194 1.45 -33.20 -13.03
C LEU A 194 0.24 -33.26 -13.98
N SER A 195 -0.09 -34.41 -14.55
CA SER A 195 -1.08 -34.49 -15.66
C SER A 195 -2.52 -34.28 -15.19
N GLU A 196 -2.85 -34.66 -13.96
CA GLU A 196 -4.15 -34.31 -13.36
C GLU A 196 -4.20 -32.86 -12.85
N ALA A 197 -3.05 -32.20 -12.64
CA ALA A 197 -3.01 -30.86 -12.05
C ALA A 197 -3.59 -29.80 -13.01
N TRP A 198 -3.23 -29.87 -14.29
CA TRP A 198 -3.66 -28.89 -15.30
C TRP A 198 -5.17 -28.93 -15.56
N SER A 199 -5.78 -30.11 -15.67
CA SER A 199 -7.24 -30.27 -15.82
C SER A 199 -8.03 -29.90 -14.55
N LYS A 200 -7.35 -29.63 -13.43
CA LYS A 200 -7.95 -29.15 -12.16
C LYS A 200 -7.76 -27.64 -11.94
N ILE A 201 -7.03 -26.93 -12.82
CA ILE A 201 -6.86 -25.48 -12.75
C ILE A 201 -8.22 -24.80 -12.96
N PRO A 202 -8.74 -24.03 -11.99
CA PRO A 202 -9.96 -23.27 -12.21
C PRO A 202 -9.71 -22.14 -13.20
N GLU A 203 -10.70 -21.82 -14.04
CA GLU A 203 -10.63 -20.72 -15.03
C GLU A 203 -10.22 -19.39 -14.38
N LYS A 204 -10.61 -19.17 -13.12
CA LYS A 204 -10.23 -18.02 -12.30
C LYS A 204 -8.73 -17.96 -11.96
N LEU A 205 -8.04 -19.09 -11.84
CA LEU A 205 -6.58 -19.14 -11.66
C LEU A 205 -5.86 -18.82 -12.98
N ALA A 206 -6.32 -19.39 -14.09
CA ALA A 206 -5.84 -19.01 -15.42
C ALA A 206 -6.04 -17.51 -15.70
N PHE A 207 -7.15 -16.93 -15.21
CA PHE A 207 -7.43 -15.49 -15.35
C PHE A 207 -6.46 -14.62 -14.52
N TYR A 208 -5.90 -15.13 -13.42
CA TYR A 208 -4.85 -14.41 -12.69
C TYR A 208 -3.48 -14.43 -13.41
N ASP A 209 -3.17 -15.43 -14.26
CA ASP A 209 -2.01 -15.40 -15.17
C ASP A 209 -2.33 -14.73 -16.53
N TYR A 210 -3.07 -13.61 -16.48
CA TYR A 210 -3.32 -12.75 -17.62
C TYR A 210 -2.86 -11.31 -17.32
N ILE A 211 -1.99 -10.75 -18.16
CA ILE A 211 -1.32 -9.46 -17.89
C ILE A 211 -2.29 -8.28 -17.84
N GLY A 212 -3.50 -8.39 -18.39
CA GLY A 212 -4.55 -7.38 -18.24
C GLY A 212 -4.98 -7.17 -16.77
N ASN A 213 -4.86 -8.21 -15.94
CA ASN A 213 -5.12 -8.14 -14.50
C ASN A 213 -3.97 -7.53 -13.67
N ASN A 214 -2.83 -7.17 -14.29
CA ASN A 214 -1.71 -6.55 -13.61
C ASN A 214 -1.97 -5.05 -13.36
N PRO A 215 -2.02 -4.56 -12.10
CA PRO A 215 -2.25 -3.14 -11.78
C PRO A 215 -1.23 -2.19 -12.41
N ALA A 216 -0.04 -2.68 -12.79
CA ALA A 216 1.03 -1.88 -13.39
C ALA A 216 0.95 -1.78 -14.94
N LYS A 217 -0.16 -2.16 -15.57
CA LYS A 217 -0.39 -2.00 -17.03
C LYS A 217 -1.37 -0.89 -17.44
N GLY A 218 -2.00 -0.21 -16.48
CA GLY A 218 -2.87 0.95 -16.75
C GLY A 218 -2.13 2.24 -17.10
N GLY A 219 -2.88 3.34 -17.22
CA GLY A 219 -2.33 4.68 -17.43
C GLY A 219 -3.17 5.77 -16.75
N LEU A 220 -2.55 6.87 -16.33
CA LEU A 220 -3.14 7.90 -15.44
C LEU A 220 -4.44 8.54 -15.97
N PHE A 221 -4.64 8.56 -17.29
CA PHE A 221 -5.84 9.13 -17.93
C PHE A 221 -6.76 8.06 -18.57
N ARG A 222 -6.46 6.77 -18.36
CA ARG A 222 -7.29 5.63 -18.80
C ARG A 222 -8.36 5.37 -17.73
N ALA A 223 -9.46 6.12 -17.79
CA ALA A 223 -10.52 6.11 -16.79
C ALA A 223 -11.62 5.07 -17.07
N GLY A 224 -12.18 4.48 -16.01
CA GLY A 224 -13.22 3.45 -16.08
C GLY A 224 -12.76 2.12 -15.46
N SER A 225 -13.55 1.07 -15.66
CA SER A 225 -13.18 -0.29 -15.25
C SER A 225 -12.13 -0.90 -16.19
N MET A 226 -11.69 -2.12 -15.91
CA MET A 226 -10.77 -2.87 -16.77
C MET A 226 -11.47 -3.40 -18.02
N ASP A 227 -12.73 -3.81 -17.88
CA ASP A 227 -13.61 -4.33 -18.94
C ASP A 227 -13.91 -3.30 -20.04
N ASN A 228 -13.81 -2.00 -19.75
CA ASN A 228 -13.82 -0.91 -20.74
C ASN A 228 -12.58 -0.90 -21.66
N GLY A 229 -11.50 -1.56 -21.23
CA GLY A 229 -10.24 -1.67 -21.95
C GLY A 229 -10.21 -2.89 -22.86
N ASP A 230 -9.84 -4.06 -22.34
CA ASP A 230 -9.65 -5.29 -23.11
C ASP A 230 -10.95 -6.07 -23.38
N GLY A 231 -11.91 -6.06 -22.47
CA GLY A 231 -13.28 -6.58 -22.66
C GLY A 231 -13.78 -7.44 -21.49
N ILE A 232 -15.07 -7.79 -21.49
CA ILE A 232 -15.66 -8.70 -20.50
C ILE A 232 -15.19 -10.12 -20.82
N ALA A 233 -14.54 -10.81 -19.88
CA ALA A 233 -14.08 -12.19 -20.09
C ALA A 233 -15.25 -13.18 -20.12
N VAL A 234 -15.39 -13.91 -21.24
CA VAL A 234 -16.49 -14.85 -21.51
C VAL A 234 -16.13 -16.29 -21.11
N GLY A 235 -14.93 -16.73 -21.45
CA GLY A 235 -14.45 -18.10 -21.19
C GLY A 235 -12.96 -18.28 -21.45
N TRP A 236 -12.37 -19.33 -20.89
CA TRP A 236 -10.97 -19.70 -21.13
C TRP A 236 -10.86 -20.58 -22.38
N LEU A 237 -10.02 -20.19 -23.33
CA LEU A 237 -9.87 -20.91 -24.61
C LEU A 237 -8.98 -22.16 -24.50
N GLY A 238 -8.27 -22.34 -23.38
CA GLY A 238 -7.34 -23.43 -23.12
C GLY A 238 -5.87 -23.01 -23.18
N HIS A 239 -4.99 -23.85 -22.63
CA HIS A 239 -3.56 -23.62 -22.63
C HIS A 239 -2.95 -23.95 -24.01
N PRO A 240 -2.26 -23.01 -24.67
CA PRO A 240 -1.69 -23.21 -26.01
C PRO A 240 -0.26 -23.77 -25.97
N ILE A 241 -0.08 -25.04 -26.32
CA ILE A 241 1.25 -25.63 -26.56
C ILE A 241 1.62 -25.40 -28.03
N PHE A 242 2.74 -24.70 -28.26
CA PHE A 242 3.30 -24.52 -29.60
C PHE A 242 4.33 -25.61 -29.88
N ARG A 243 4.35 -26.16 -31.10
CA ARG A 243 5.35 -27.16 -31.52
C ARG A 243 5.99 -26.76 -32.83
N ASP A 244 7.27 -27.05 -33.03
CA ASP A 244 7.90 -26.98 -34.35
C ASP A 244 7.66 -28.26 -35.18
N LYS A 245 8.10 -28.23 -36.46
CA LYS A 245 8.10 -29.38 -37.37
C LYS A 245 8.88 -30.62 -36.87
N GLU A 246 9.76 -30.45 -35.88
CA GLU A 246 10.55 -31.51 -35.25
C GLU A 246 9.83 -32.06 -33.99
N GLY A 247 8.62 -31.55 -33.68
CA GLY A 247 7.78 -31.98 -32.56
C GLY A 247 8.15 -31.36 -31.22
N ARG A 248 9.17 -30.47 -31.18
CA ARG A 248 9.65 -29.85 -29.94
C ARG A 248 8.69 -28.78 -29.46
N GLU A 249 8.44 -28.77 -28.17
CA GLU A 249 7.65 -27.73 -27.51
C GLU A 249 8.37 -26.37 -27.50
N LEU A 250 7.62 -25.31 -27.78
CA LEU A 250 8.09 -23.94 -27.84
C LEU A 250 7.29 -23.03 -26.91
N PHE A 251 7.98 -22.20 -26.14
CA PHE A 251 7.41 -21.26 -25.20
C PHE A 251 7.45 -19.84 -25.77
N VAL A 252 6.30 -19.15 -25.76
CA VAL A 252 6.22 -17.73 -26.16
C VAL A 252 6.78 -16.86 -25.03
N ARG A 253 7.73 -15.98 -25.34
CA ARG A 253 8.28 -15.05 -24.35
C ARG A 253 7.20 -14.05 -23.87
N ARG A 254 6.67 -14.27 -22.67
CA ARG A 254 5.71 -13.36 -21.99
C ARG A 254 6.23 -11.91 -21.99
N MET A 255 5.34 -10.93 -22.19
CA MET A 255 5.63 -9.49 -22.16
C MET A 255 6.01 -9.02 -20.74
N PRO A 256 7.17 -8.36 -20.53
CA PRO A 256 7.49 -7.75 -19.24
C PRO A 256 6.72 -6.44 -19.02
N THR A 257 6.32 -6.15 -17.77
CA THR A 257 5.44 -5.04 -17.34
C THR A 257 5.75 -3.68 -17.99
N PHE A 258 7.04 -3.33 -18.11
CA PHE A 258 7.53 -2.03 -18.61
C PHE A 258 7.19 -1.77 -20.09
N PHE A 259 6.94 -2.83 -20.88
CA PHE A 259 6.73 -2.70 -22.32
C PHE A 259 5.25 -2.49 -22.66
N GLU A 260 4.93 -1.45 -23.44
CA GLU A 260 3.60 -1.28 -24.07
C GLU A 260 3.47 -2.11 -25.35
N THR A 261 4.57 -2.30 -26.08
CA THR A 261 4.68 -3.26 -27.19
C THR A 261 5.95 -4.09 -27.04
N PHE A 262 5.89 -5.36 -27.41
CA PHE A 262 6.98 -6.33 -27.25
C PHE A 262 6.91 -7.34 -28.42
N PRO A 263 8.03 -7.87 -28.93
CA PRO A 263 8.04 -8.79 -30.06
C PRO A 263 7.51 -10.19 -29.70
N VAL A 264 6.97 -10.90 -30.69
CA VAL A 264 6.66 -12.33 -30.57
C VAL A 264 7.93 -13.13 -30.86
N VAL A 265 8.46 -13.80 -29.85
CA VAL A 265 9.61 -14.70 -29.94
C VAL A 265 9.26 -16.00 -29.23
N LEU A 266 9.53 -17.12 -29.89
CA LEU A 266 9.35 -18.48 -29.39
C LEU A 266 10.73 -19.10 -29.14
N ILE A 267 10.91 -19.61 -27.92
CA ILE A 267 12.13 -20.29 -27.45
C ILE A 267 11.82 -21.75 -27.15
N ASP A 268 12.81 -22.63 -27.22
CA ASP A 268 12.70 -23.97 -26.64
C ASP A 268 12.98 -23.98 -25.13
N GLY A 269 12.99 -25.17 -24.51
CA GLY A 269 13.28 -25.35 -23.09
C GLY A 269 14.70 -24.94 -22.67
N ASP A 270 15.65 -24.86 -23.60
CA ASP A 270 17.02 -24.38 -23.37
C ASP A 270 17.13 -22.84 -23.51
N GLY A 271 16.03 -22.16 -23.86
CA GLY A 271 15.98 -20.72 -24.09
C GLY A 271 16.48 -20.28 -25.48
N ILE A 272 16.72 -21.22 -26.39
CA ILE A 272 17.22 -20.93 -27.75
C ILE A 272 16.04 -20.51 -28.63
N VAL A 273 16.20 -19.40 -29.35
CA VAL A 273 15.15 -18.91 -30.28
C VAL A 273 14.95 -19.91 -31.42
N ARG A 274 13.72 -20.38 -31.59
CA ARG A 274 13.32 -21.31 -32.66
C ARG A 274 12.34 -20.71 -33.65
N ALA A 275 11.47 -19.77 -33.25
CA ALA A 275 10.60 -19.06 -34.17
C ALA A 275 10.34 -17.61 -33.75
N ASP A 276 9.98 -16.73 -34.70
CA ASP A 276 9.63 -15.34 -34.47
C ASP A 276 8.49 -14.84 -35.38
N VAL A 277 8.02 -13.61 -35.14
CA VAL A 277 7.23 -12.85 -36.09
C VAL A 277 8.10 -11.69 -36.62
N PRO A 278 8.81 -11.89 -37.74
CA PRO A 278 9.89 -11.00 -38.17
C PRO A 278 9.36 -9.66 -38.70
N PHE A 279 9.96 -8.56 -38.22
CA PHE A 279 9.60 -7.20 -38.66
C PHE A 279 10.02 -6.93 -40.11
N ARG A 280 11.26 -7.25 -40.48
CA ARG A 280 11.74 -7.26 -41.88
C ARG A 280 11.74 -8.68 -42.41
N ARG A 281 10.94 -8.97 -43.43
CA ARG A 281 10.79 -10.34 -43.99
C ARG A 281 11.93 -10.77 -44.93
N ALA A 282 12.69 -9.83 -45.49
CA ALA A 282 13.65 -10.08 -46.57
C ALA A 282 14.79 -11.06 -46.19
N GLU A 283 15.17 -11.11 -44.91
CA GLU A 283 16.27 -11.93 -44.40
C GLU A 283 15.78 -12.89 -43.29
N SER A 284 14.48 -13.21 -43.28
CA SER A 284 13.87 -14.07 -42.26
C SER A 284 14.41 -15.50 -42.34
N LYS A 285 14.68 -16.09 -41.16
CA LYS A 285 15.14 -17.48 -40.99
C LYS A 285 14.30 -18.28 -39.98
N TYR A 286 13.45 -17.59 -39.22
CA TYR A 286 12.72 -18.11 -38.06
C TYR A 286 11.21 -17.88 -38.15
N SER A 287 10.67 -17.48 -39.32
CA SER A 287 9.23 -17.22 -39.40
C SER A 287 8.43 -18.51 -39.18
N VAL A 288 7.23 -18.37 -38.60
CA VAL A 288 6.27 -19.47 -38.39
C VAL A 288 6.07 -20.33 -39.65
N GLU A 289 6.07 -19.72 -40.84
CA GLU A 289 6.00 -20.42 -42.14
C GLU A 289 7.24 -21.27 -42.46
N GLN A 290 8.45 -20.80 -42.13
CA GLN A 290 9.71 -21.48 -42.43
C GLN A 290 10.02 -22.61 -41.44
N VAL A 291 9.63 -22.40 -40.19
CA VAL A 291 9.84 -23.33 -39.06
C VAL A 291 8.73 -24.39 -39.01
N GLY A 292 7.55 -24.09 -39.57
CA GLY A 292 6.39 -24.98 -39.57
C GLY A 292 5.77 -25.12 -38.18
N VAL A 293 5.62 -24.00 -37.45
CA VAL A 293 5.08 -24.02 -36.09
C VAL A 293 3.57 -24.25 -36.11
N THR A 294 3.11 -25.21 -35.30
CA THR A 294 1.69 -25.46 -35.02
C THR A 294 1.33 -25.02 -33.58
N VAL A 295 0.04 -24.93 -33.28
CA VAL A 295 -0.44 -24.75 -31.89
C VAL A 295 -1.57 -25.71 -31.58
N GLU A 296 -1.50 -26.33 -30.41
CA GLU A 296 -2.42 -27.34 -29.89
C GLU A 296 -2.95 -26.87 -28.53
N PHE A 297 -4.27 -26.92 -28.34
CA PHE A 297 -4.92 -26.40 -27.12
C PHE A 297 -5.30 -27.52 -26.14
N TYR A 298 -4.99 -27.32 -24.86
CA TYR A 298 -5.30 -28.25 -23.77
C TYR A 298 -6.17 -27.57 -22.70
N GLY A 299 -7.30 -28.19 -22.37
CA GLY A 299 -8.33 -27.58 -21.52
C GLY A 299 -9.09 -26.45 -22.23
N GLY A 300 -10.01 -25.79 -21.51
CA GLY A 300 -10.82 -24.70 -22.02
C GLY A 300 -11.73 -25.08 -23.21
N GLU A 301 -12.18 -24.06 -23.94
CA GLU A 301 -13.09 -24.21 -25.09
C GLU A 301 -12.46 -24.94 -26.28
N LEU A 302 -11.19 -24.67 -26.61
CA LEU A 302 -10.51 -25.24 -27.78
C LEU A 302 -9.80 -26.58 -27.48
N ASN A 303 -10.15 -27.26 -26.39
CA ASN A 303 -9.49 -28.49 -25.94
C ASN A 303 -9.39 -29.56 -27.05
N GLY A 304 -8.16 -29.97 -27.39
CA GLY A 304 -7.85 -30.94 -28.44
C GLY A 304 -7.84 -30.37 -29.87
N VAL A 305 -8.03 -29.06 -30.06
CA VAL A 305 -7.97 -28.41 -31.38
C VAL A 305 -6.52 -28.04 -31.72
N ILE A 306 -6.10 -28.41 -32.94
CA ILE A 306 -4.78 -28.12 -33.49
C ILE A 306 -4.93 -27.15 -34.68
N TYR A 307 -4.15 -26.07 -34.67
CA TYR A 307 -4.07 -25.12 -35.78
C TYR A 307 -2.69 -25.16 -36.45
N ASN A 308 -2.71 -25.34 -37.76
CA ASN A 308 -1.51 -25.44 -38.61
C ASN A 308 -1.35 -24.23 -39.54
N ASP A 309 -2.34 -23.35 -39.65
CA ASP A 309 -2.25 -22.19 -40.54
C ASP A 309 -1.42 -21.07 -39.89
N PRO A 310 -0.40 -20.53 -40.59
CA PRO A 310 0.49 -19.53 -40.00
C PRO A 310 -0.22 -18.27 -39.50
N ALA A 311 -1.37 -17.91 -40.09
CA ALA A 311 -2.14 -16.73 -39.68
C ALA A 311 -2.70 -16.88 -38.25
N THR A 312 -3.33 -18.02 -37.96
CA THR A 312 -3.93 -18.34 -36.66
C THR A 312 -2.89 -18.72 -35.62
N VAL A 313 -1.83 -19.46 -35.99
CA VAL A 313 -0.68 -19.72 -35.10
C VAL A 313 -0.08 -18.39 -34.63
N LYS A 314 0.18 -17.44 -35.55
CA LYS A 314 0.65 -16.09 -35.19
C LYS A 314 -0.38 -15.25 -34.43
N LYS A 315 -1.69 -15.47 -34.64
CA LYS A 315 -2.77 -14.86 -33.83
C LYS A 315 -2.67 -15.31 -32.38
N TYR A 316 -2.60 -16.62 -32.12
CA TYR A 316 -2.53 -17.15 -30.76
C TYR A 316 -1.18 -16.89 -30.09
N ALA A 317 -0.05 -16.93 -30.82
CA ALA A 317 1.25 -16.54 -30.27
C ALA A 317 1.25 -15.09 -29.73
N ARG A 318 0.63 -14.13 -30.43
CA ARG A 318 0.43 -12.75 -29.92
C ARG A 318 -0.45 -12.66 -28.68
N ARG A 319 -1.31 -13.65 -28.41
CA ARG A 319 -2.15 -13.69 -27.20
C ARG A 319 -1.44 -14.41 -26.04
N ALA A 320 -0.78 -15.54 -26.30
CA ALA A 320 0.05 -16.26 -25.33
C ALA A 320 1.21 -15.40 -24.77
N GLN A 321 1.68 -14.41 -25.55
CA GLN A 321 2.60 -13.37 -25.10
C GLN A 321 2.07 -12.55 -23.89
N LEU A 322 0.75 -12.47 -23.71
CA LEU A 322 0.08 -11.67 -22.67
C LEU A 322 -0.34 -12.50 -21.45
N GLY A 323 -0.12 -13.82 -21.43
CA GLY A 323 -0.65 -14.71 -20.40
C GLY A 323 -1.48 -15.85 -20.99
N GLU A 324 -2.39 -16.38 -20.20
CA GLU A 324 -3.45 -17.28 -20.66
C GLU A 324 -4.44 -16.60 -21.61
N ILE A 325 -5.11 -17.40 -22.44
CA ILE A 325 -5.95 -16.89 -23.54
C ILE A 325 -7.45 -17.03 -23.21
N PHE A 326 -8.15 -15.90 -23.15
CA PHE A 326 -9.59 -15.81 -22.89
C PHE A 326 -10.38 -15.32 -24.12
N GLU A 327 -11.63 -15.72 -24.28
CA GLU A 327 -12.57 -14.95 -25.11
C GLU A 327 -13.00 -13.69 -24.34
N LEU A 328 -13.06 -12.55 -25.04
CA LEU A 328 -13.40 -11.25 -24.48
C LEU A 328 -14.52 -10.60 -25.32
N ASP A 329 -15.68 -10.34 -24.71
CA ASP A 329 -16.69 -9.49 -25.33
C ASP A 329 -16.30 -8.02 -25.20
N ARG A 330 -16.13 -7.38 -26.36
CA ARG A 330 -15.85 -5.95 -26.51
C ARG A 330 -17.04 -5.17 -27.08
N ALA A 331 -18.11 -5.85 -27.51
CA ALA A 331 -19.27 -5.21 -28.13
C ALA A 331 -20.17 -4.55 -27.07
N THR A 332 -20.40 -5.21 -25.93
CA THR A 332 -21.29 -4.71 -24.86
C THR A 332 -20.84 -3.35 -24.29
N LEU A 333 -19.55 -3.19 -23.98
CA LEU A 333 -18.99 -1.95 -23.42
C LEU A 333 -18.29 -1.07 -24.47
N LYS A 334 -18.20 -1.52 -25.73
CA LYS A 334 -17.43 -0.87 -26.81
C LYS A 334 -15.94 -0.71 -26.46
N SER A 335 -15.38 -1.71 -25.77
CA SER A 335 -14.07 -1.64 -25.13
C SER A 335 -12.95 -1.33 -26.12
N ASP A 336 -12.06 -0.39 -25.78
CA ASP A 336 -11.15 0.25 -26.75
C ASP A 336 -9.97 -0.64 -27.20
N GLY A 337 -9.60 -1.63 -26.39
CA GLY A 337 -8.50 -2.57 -26.60
C GLY A 337 -7.21 -2.20 -25.87
N VAL A 338 -7.25 -1.28 -24.90
CA VAL A 338 -6.09 -0.77 -24.16
C VAL A 338 -6.18 -1.15 -22.68
N PHE A 339 -5.07 -1.53 -22.05
CA PHE A 339 -5.08 -1.94 -20.64
C PHE A 339 -5.33 -0.77 -19.68
N HIS A 340 -6.20 -1.00 -18.69
CA HIS A 340 -6.57 -0.07 -17.62
C HIS A 340 -5.96 -0.51 -16.27
N SER A 341 -5.96 0.37 -15.26
CA SER A 341 -5.48 0.04 -13.91
C SER A 341 -6.62 -0.49 -13.04
N SER A 342 -6.37 -1.57 -12.30
CA SER A 342 -7.29 -2.03 -11.25
C SER A 342 -7.36 -1.07 -10.06
N LEU A 343 -8.38 -1.23 -9.22
CA LEU A 343 -8.57 -0.45 -7.99
C LEU A 343 -7.36 -0.46 -7.04
N ARG A 344 -6.54 -1.53 -7.08
CA ARG A 344 -5.29 -1.59 -6.29
C ARG A 344 -4.30 -0.51 -6.70
N GLY A 345 -4.09 -0.32 -8.01
CA GLY A 345 -3.20 0.71 -8.53
C GLY A 345 -3.68 2.12 -8.17
N TRP A 346 -4.98 2.38 -8.34
CA TRP A 346 -5.61 3.66 -7.97
C TRP A 346 -5.52 3.96 -6.46
N PHE A 347 -5.80 2.97 -5.61
CA PHE A 347 -5.66 3.10 -4.16
C PHE A 347 -4.22 3.44 -3.75
N THR A 348 -3.24 2.69 -4.28
CA THR A 348 -1.82 2.92 -3.98
C THR A 348 -1.34 4.29 -4.47
N PHE A 349 -1.71 4.70 -5.68
CA PHE A 349 -1.37 6.02 -6.22
C PHE A 349 -1.92 7.14 -5.34
N GLY A 350 -3.23 7.11 -5.02
CA GLY A 350 -3.86 8.12 -4.18
C GLY A 350 -3.21 8.23 -2.80
N HIS A 351 -3.03 7.11 -2.09
CA HIS A 351 -2.46 7.12 -0.75
C HIS A 351 -0.98 7.54 -0.73
N ALA A 352 -0.17 7.14 -1.71
CA ALA A 352 1.21 7.59 -1.82
C ALA A 352 1.29 9.11 -2.07
N SER A 353 0.44 9.65 -2.94
CA SER A 353 0.37 11.10 -3.20
C SER A 353 -0.10 11.88 -1.97
N PHE A 354 -1.17 11.44 -1.29
CA PHE A 354 -1.66 12.13 -0.09
C PHE A 354 -0.68 12.03 1.10
N ALA A 355 0.03 10.91 1.28
CA ALA A 355 1.06 10.78 2.31
C ALA A 355 2.21 11.79 2.10
N LEU A 356 2.65 12.00 0.85
CA LEU A 356 3.68 13.00 0.51
C LEU A 356 3.19 14.43 0.77
N LEU A 357 1.94 14.75 0.46
CA LEU A 357 1.33 16.05 0.77
C LEU A 357 1.19 16.28 2.28
N PHE A 358 0.80 15.24 3.04
CA PHE A 358 0.70 15.30 4.50
C PHE A 358 2.07 15.41 5.17
N PHE A 359 3.14 14.85 4.60
CA PHE A 359 4.51 15.10 5.06
C PHE A 359 4.88 16.58 4.94
N PHE A 360 4.60 17.25 3.81
CA PHE A 360 4.81 18.70 3.70
C PHE A 360 3.96 19.48 4.71
N GLY A 361 2.69 19.11 4.88
CA GLY A 361 1.82 19.69 5.90
C GLY A 361 2.36 19.54 7.33
N HIS A 362 2.94 18.39 7.66
CA HIS A 362 3.58 18.15 8.96
C HIS A 362 4.79 19.06 9.18
N ILE A 363 5.68 19.21 8.20
CA ILE A 363 6.84 20.12 8.30
C ILE A 363 6.38 21.58 8.45
N TRP A 364 5.40 22.00 7.65
CA TRP A 364 4.80 23.34 7.73
C TRP A 364 4.19 23.63 9.10
N HIS A 365 3.33 22.75 9.61
CA HIS A 365 2.68 22.94 10.91
C HIS A 365 3.64 22.77 12.10
N GLY A 366 4.66 21.92 11.97
CA GLY A 366 5.74 21.79 12.96
C GLY A 366 6.52 23.10 13.11
N ALA A 367 7.01 23.66 11.99
CA ALA A 367 7.68 24.96 11.98
C ALA A 367 6.77 26.08 12.51
N ARG A 368 5.50 26.10 12.09
CA ARG A 368 4.48 27.08 12.54
C ARG A 368 4.23 27.05 14.05
N THR A 369 4.46 25.90 14.69
CA THR A 369 4.25 25.65 16.13
C THR A 369 5.50 25.92 16.96
N LEU A 370 6.69 25.65 16.41
CA LEU A 370 7.97 25.90 17.08
C LEU A 370 8.45 27.35 16.97
N PHE A 371 8.06 28.06 15.91
CA PHE A 371 8.42 29.46 15.65
C PHE A 371 7.17 30.36 15.51
N PRO A 372 6.28 30.41 16.51
CA PRO A 372 5.04 31.19 16.43
C PRO A 372 5.25 32.69 16.65
N ASP A 373 6.35 33.04 17.33
CA ASP A 373 6.82 34.37 17.71
C ASP A 373 7.36 35.15 16.50
N VAL A 374 8.32 34.57 15.77
CA VAL A 374 8.93 35.18 14.58
C VAL A 374 8.08 35.02 13.30
N PHE A 375 6.87 34.45 13.40
CA PHE A 375 6.00 34.23 12.24
C PHE A 375 5.53 35.52 11.55
N ALA A 376 5.50 36.65 12.27
CA ALA A 376 5.17 37.96 11.72
C ALA A 376 6.40 38.74 11.21
N GLY A 377 7.61 38.20 11.37
CA GLY A 377 8.88 38.89 11.20
C GLY A 377 9.81 38.67 12.40
N ILE A 378 11.09 38.95 12.23
CA ILE A 378 12.07 38.96 13.33
C ILE A 378 12.01 40.27 14.12
N ASP A 379 12.60 40.26 15.31
CA ASP A 379 12.87 41.47 16.09
C ASP A 379 13.76 42.45 15.28
N PRO A 380 13.40 43.74 15.13
CA PRO A 380 14.22 44.72 14.42
C PRO A 380 15.58 45.01 15.10
N ASP A 381 15.73 44.79 16.41
CA ASP A 381 16.94 45.13 17.16
C ASP A 381 17.91 43.91 17.33
N LEU A 382 17.79 42.90 16.47
CA LEU A 382 18.47 41.59 16.61
C LEU A 382 19.99 41.62 16.35
N ASP A 383 20.52 42.62 15.64
CA ASP A 383 21.87 42.64 15.04
C ASP A 383 23.00 42.20 15.99
N ALA A 384 23.00 42.69 17.23
CA ALA A 384 24.05 42.39 18.20
C ALA A 384 24.13 40.91 18.61
N GLN A 385 23.09 40.10 18.35
CA GLN A 385 23.03 38.68 18.71
C GLN A 385 23.64 37.75 17.64
N VAL A 386 23.76 38.23 16.40
CA VAL A 386 24.26 37.45 15.26
C VAL A 386 25.75 37.70 14.94
N GLU A 387 26.41 38.59 15.70
CA GLU A 387 27.86 38.84 15.58
C GLU A 387 28.71 37.58 15.89
N PHE A 388 29.59 37.21 14.95
CA PHE A 388 30.50 36.09 15.11
C PHE A 388 31.40 36.24 16.35
N GLY A 389 31.19 35.34 17.32
CA GLY A 389 32.01 35.27 18.53
C GLY A 389 31.68 36.28 19.63
N ALA A 390 30.60 37.06 19.53
CA ALA A 390 30.16 37.96 20.60
C ALA A 390 29.76 37.21 21.89
N PHE A 391 29.28 35.97 21.75
CA PHE A 391 28.85 35.10 22.84
C PHE A 391 29.66 33.79 22.88
N GLN A 392 29.57 33.04 23.98
CA GLN A 392 30.11 31.68 24.09
C GLN A 392 29.11 30.64 23.55
N LYS A 393 27.81 30.93 23.63
CA LYS A 393 26.71 30.09 23.15
C LYS A 393 25.75 30.94 22.31
N LEU A 394 25.36 30.44 21.14
CA LEU A 394 24.43 31.14 20.24
C LEU A 394 23.03 31.22 20.88
N GLY A 395 22.36 32.37 20.71
CA GLY A 395 21.02 32.62 21.26
C GLY A 395 20.98 32.78 22.80
N ASP A 396 22.12 32.93 23.47
CA ASP A 396 22.20 33.04 24.92
C ASP A 396 22.93 34.31 25.38
N LEU A 397 22.13 35.37 25.58
CA LEU A 397 22.58 36.70 26.01
C LEU A 397 23.42 36.69 27.29
N THR A 398 23.24 35.69 28.17
CA THR A 398 23.99 35.59 29.42
C THR A 398 25.48 35.24 29.20
N THR A 399 25.83 34.72 28.02
CA THR A 399 27.15 34.15 27.72
C THR A 399 28.08 35.10 26.97
N ARG A 400 27.88 36.42 27.06
CA ARG A 400 28.67 37.42 26.32
C ARG A 400 30.16 37.37 26.67
N ARG A 401 31.04 37.35 25.67
CA ARG A 401 32.50 37.26 25.90
C ARG A 401 33.07 38.56 26.46
N MET A 402 33.64 38.50 27.66
CA MET A 402 34.37 39.62 28.27
C MET A 402 35.75 39.83 27.64
N LYS A 403 35.82 40.59 26.53
CA LYS A 403 37.08 40.97 25.85
C LYS A 403 38.12 41.67 26.75
N SER A 404 37.71 42.25 27.89
CA SER A 404 38.59 43.05 28.74
C SER A 404 39.67 42.24 29.48
N MET A 405 39.37 41.03 29.93
CA MET A 405 40.30 40.28 30.79
C MET A 405 41.52 39.77 30.02
N GLU A 406 41.32 39.24 28.81
CA GLU A 406 42.42 38.81 27.93
C GLU A 406 43.30 40.00 27.53
N ALA A 407 42.70 41.12 27.10
CA ALA A 407 43.44 42.32 26.73
C ALA A 407 44.28 42.90 27.89
N LEU A 408 43.73 42.88 29.12
CA LEU A 408 44.45 43.31 30.32
C LEU A 408 45.62 42.36 30.64
N VAL A 409 45.40 41.04 30.59
CA VAL A 409 46.43 40.02 30.84
C VAL A 409 47.56 40.10 29.82
N TYR A 410 47.26 40.23 28.52
CA TYR A 410 48.29 40.41 27.49
C TYR A 410 49.06 41.72 27.64
N THR A 411 48.38 42.82 27.98
CA THR A 411 49.04 44.11 28.24
C THR A 411 49.96 44.02 29.46
N PHE A 412 49.51 43.38 30.54
CA PHE A 412 50.32 43.18 31.75
C PHE A 412 51.55 42.30 31.47
N LEU A 413 51.37 41.15 30.80
CA LEU A 413 52.46 40.27 30.38
C LEU A 413 53.48 40.99 29.48
N LEU A 414 53.01 41.80 28.53
CA LEU A 414 53.89 42.59 27.66
C LEU A 414 54.72 43.60 28.46
N VAL A 415 54.08 44.39 29.32
CA VAL A 415 54.75 45.40 30.16
C VAL A 415 55.73 44.75 31.14
N SER A 416 55.35 43.65 31.81
CA SER A 416 56.25 42.91 32.70
C SER A 416 57.45 42.32 31.95
N THR A 417 57.23 41.74 30.75
CA THR A 417 58.31 41.16 29.93
C THR A 417 59.28 42.23 29.43
N LEU A 418 58.76 43.36 28.93
CA LEU A 418 59.59 44.51 28.53
C LEU A 418 60.37 45.09 29.72
N GLY A 419 59.75 45.17 30.90
CA GLY A 419 60.44 45.56 32.13
C GLY A 419 61.59 44.62 32.50
N ILE A 420 61.36 43.30 32.48
CA ILE A 420 62.39 42.29 32.74
C ILE A 420 63.54 42.41 31.74
N ILE A 421 63.23 42.59 30.44
CA ILE A 421 64.24 42.79 29.38
C ILE A 421 65.03 44.09 29.62
N PHE A 422 64.37 45.19 29.99
CA PHE A 422 65.04 46.45 30.32
C PHE A 422 66.03 46.27 31.48
N PHE A 423 65.61 45.67 32.59
CA PHE A 423 66.52 45.40 33.72
C PHE A 423 67.66 44.43 33.33
N ALA A 424 67.37 43.37 32.56
CA ALA A 424 68.36 42.41 32.08
C ALA A 424 69.33 42.94 31.01
N ILE A 425 69.10 44.14 30.46
CA ILE A 425 70.03 44.86 29.59
C ILE A 425 70.81 45.90 30.40
N PHE A 426 70.13 46.77 31.16
CA PHE A 426 70.77 47.90 31.84
C PHE A 426 71.56 47.53 33.12
N PHE A 427 71.20 46.45 33.81
CA PHE A 427 71.87 46.01 35.05
C PHE A 427 72.70 44.73 34.88
N ARG A 428 72.91 44.28 33.63
CA ARG A 428 73.78 43.16 33.30
C ARG A 428 75.24 43.61 33.35
N GLU A 429 76.06 42.91 34.13
CA GLU A 429 77.51 43.15 34.13
C GLU A 429 78.08 43.02 32.70
N PRO A 430 79.01 43.91 32.28
CA PRO A 430 79.64 43.82 30.97
C PRO A 430 80.39 42.48 30.84
N PRO A 431 80.33 41.82 29.67
CA PRO A 431 80.91 40.50 29.49
C PRO A 431 82.42 40.52 29.69
N LYS A 432 82.87 39.96 30.83
CA LYS A 432 84.29 39.84 31.20
C LYS A 432 84.99 38.91 30.20
N VAL A 433 85.77 39.48 29.28
CA VAL A 433 86.54 38.73 28.29
C VAL A 433 87.58 37.88 29.02
N PRO A 434 87.58 36.53 28.86
CA PRO A 434 88.57 35.69 29.51
C PRO A 434 89.95 35.95 28.88
N THR A 435 90.86 36.52 29.66
CA THR A 435 92.22 36.79 29.22
C THR A 435 92.95 35.48 28.92
N LYS A 436 93.33 35.31 27.65
CA LYS A 436 94.00 34.10 27.16
C LYS A 436 95.39 34.00 27.80
N LYS A 437 95.64 32.93 28.55
CA LYS A 437 96.95 32.70 29.20
C LYS A 437 98.08 32.72 28.17
N THR A 438 98.97 33.71 28.27
CA THR A 438 100.38 33.51 27.92
C THR A 438 101.05 32.58 28.95
N LYS A 439 102.14 31.93 28.55
CA LYS A 439 102.89 30.96 29.37
C LYS A 439 103.55 31.63 30.58
#